data_AF-A0A520CFU2-F1
#
_entry.id   AF-A0A520CFU2-F1
#
_cell.length_a   1.000
_cell.length_b   1.000
_cell.length_c   1.000
_cell.angle_alpha   90.00
_cell.angle_beta   90.00
_cell.angle_gamma   90.00
#
_symmetry.space_group_name_H-M   'P 1'
#
loop_
_entity.id
_entity.type
_entity.pdbx_description
1 polymer ?
#
loop_
_entity_poly.entity_id
_entity_poly.type
_entity_poly.pdbx_seq_one_letter_code
_entity_poly.pdbx_strand_id
1 'polypeptide(L)'
;PADEQVEILLGYSPYFKKRGLLNALIRFETFFTAVNYLSFALKGMPYMGVGRNMAYKKSLFFKSKGFAAHMHIPSGDDDLFVNANANATNTTIQIHRDTHVWSEPKTSFLTYLRQKKRHIGAGNFYKAKHKFVLSFQIIIQFAFYALAITLACFPNTHFIAVGVFLFSLLVRCFVYPKLLKRLNYGELRWWFPILDIILMVFLVFNAILSIFVKKVQWK
;
A
#
# COMPACT_ATOMS: atom_id res chain seq x y z
N PRO A 1 14.52 17.48 -11.63
CA PRO A 1 15.48 16.36 -11.51
C PRO A 1 16.78 16.75 -12.20
N ALA A 2 17.95 16.36 -11.67
CA ALA A 2 19.23 16.58 -12.36
C ALA A 2 19.37 15.69 -13.60
N ASP A 3 18.63 14.59 -13.66
CA ASP A 3 18.56 13.67 -14.79
C ASP A 3 17.38 14.04 -15.72
N GLU A 4 17.69 14.34 -16.98
CA GLU A 4 16.71 14.68 -18.00
C GLU A 4 15.79 13.50 -18.37
N GLN A 5 16.19 12.25 -18.11
CA GLN A 5 15.38 11.06 -18.40
C GLN A 5 14.23 10.89 -17.40
N VAL A 6 14.33 11.48 -16.21
CA VAL A 6 13.29 11.38 -15.19
C VAL A 6 12.07 12.21 -15.59
N GLU A 7 10.98 11.53 -15.90
CA GLU A 7 9.69 12.12 -16.24
C GLU A 7 8.68 12.05 -15.10
N ILE A 8 8.86 11.12 -14.15
CA ILE A 8 7.98 10.89 -12.99
C ILE A 8 8.82 10.84 -11.71
N LEU A 9 8.38 11.57 -10.69
CA LEU A 9 8.91 11.53 -9.34
C LEU A 9 7.82 11.08 -8.37
N LEU A 10 8.09 10.00 -7.63
CA LEU A 10 7.17 9.42 -6.66
C LEU A 10 7.59 9.82 -5.24
N GLY A 11 6.76 10.63 -4.60
CA GLY A 11 6.94 11.04 -3.21
C GLY A 11 6.19 10.13 -2.22
N TYR A 12 6.21 10.51 -0.95
CA TYR A 12 5.49 9.83 0.14
C TYR A 12 4.54 10.79 0.88
N SER A 13 3.29 10.36 1.08
CA SER A 13 2.26 11.18 1.74
C SER A 13 1.78 10.51 3.04
N PRO A 14 2.38 10.85 4.20
CA PRO A 14 1.93 10.34 5.50
C PRO A 14 0.62 10.98 5.95
N TYR A 15 -0.01 10.39 6.97
CA TYR A 15 -1.17 10.93 7.68
C TYR A 15 -0.75 11.51 9.03
N PHE A 16 -1.38 12.61 9.42
CA PHE A 16 -1.18 13.21 10.73
C PHE A 16 -1.50 12.23 11.86
N LYS A 17 -0.69 12.29 12.92
CA LYS A 17 -0.94 11.57 14.16
C LYS A 17 -2.15 12.19 14.86
N LYS A 18 -3.17 11.36 15.12
CA LYS A 18 -4.33 11.66 15.94
C LYS A 18 -4.51 10.55 16.97
N ARG A 19 -5.39 10.74 17.95
CA ARG A 19 -5.65 9.71 18.98
C ARG A 19 -6.48 8.55 18.41
N GLY A 20 -6.28 7.36 18.97
CA GLY A 20 -7.12 6.18 18.73
C GLY A 20 -6.52 5.14 17.78
N LEU A 21 -7.05 3.91 17.88
CA LEU A 21 -6.60 2.75 17.12
C LEU A 21 -6.80 2.92 15.60
N LEU A 22 -7.89 3.59 15.19
CA LEU A 22 -8.16 3.86 13.78
C LEU A 22 -7.03 4.67 13.13
N ASN A 23 -6.54 5.73 13.80
CA ASN A 23 -5.44 6.51 13.25
C ASN A 23 -4.15 5.68 13.14
N ALA A 24 -3.84 4.86 14.15
CA ALA A 24 -2.70 3.96 14.11
C ALA A 24 -2.80 2.98 12.93
N LEU A 25 -3.98 2.37 12.73
CA LEU A 25 -4.25 1.47 11.62
C LEU A 25 -4.12 2.16 10.25
N ILE A 26 -4.72 3.34 10.06
CA ILE A 26 -4.63 4.12 8.81
C ILE A 26 -3.16 4.41 8.47
N ARG A 27 -2.40 4.89 9.47
CA ARG A 27 -0.98 5.22 9.29
C ARG A 27 -0.17 3.97 8.97
N PHE A 28 -0.41 2.88 9.69
CA PHE A 28 0.31 1.63 9.49
C PHE A 28 0.04 0.98 8.13
N GLU A 29 -1.21 1.00 7.67
CA GLU A 29 -1.55 0.56 6.32
C GLU A 29 -0.94 1.46 5.24
N THR A 30 -0.95 2.78 5.47
CA THR A 30 -0.30 3.75 4.57
C THR A 30 1.19 3.51 4.47
N PHE A 31 1.83 3.14 5.59
CA PHE A 31 3.23 2.76 5.62
C PHE A 31 3.50 1.53 4.76
N PHE A 32 2.74 0.44 4.92
CA PHE A 32 2.93 -0.76 4.10
C PHE A 32 2.67 -0.49 2.62
N THR A 33 1.65 0.32 2.31
CA THR A 33 1.38 0.76 0.93
C THR A 33 2.59 1.50 0.35
N ALA A 34 3.17 2.41 1.13
CA ALA A 34 4.35 3.17 0.73
C ALA A 34 5.59 2.31 0.55
N VAL A 35 5.89 1.43 1.49
CA VAL A 35 6.97 0.45 1.34
C VAL A 35 6.77 -0.34 0.05
N ASN A 36 5.55 -0.77 -0.26
CA ASN A 36 5.29 -1.54 -1.48
C ASN A 36 5.59 -0.73 -2.75
N TYR A 37 4.86 0.37 -3.01
CA TYR A 37 5.05 1.06 -4.30
C TYR A 37 6.44 1.67 -4.46
N LEU A 38 7.07 2.16 -3.38
CA LEU A 38 8.42 2.70 -3.43
C LEU A 38 9.47 1.59 -3.67
N SER A 39 9.35 0.43 -3.01
CA SER A 39 10.26 -0.70 -3.27
C SER A 39 10.12 -1.25 -4.69
N PHE A 40 8.91 -1.28 -5.24
CA PHE A 40 8.68 -1.65 -6.63
C PHE A 40 9.27 -0.63 -7.61
N ALA A 41 9.13 0.66 -7.33
CA ALA A 41 9.78 1.72 -8.11
C ALA A 41 11.32 1.60 -8.07
N LEU A 42 11.91 1.36 -6.90
CA LEU A 42 13.34 1.11 -6.75
C LEU A 42 13.83 -0.13 -7.52
N LYS A 43 12.97 -1.15 -7.67
CA LYS A 43 13.26 -2.34 -8.49
C LYS A 43 13.02 -2.12 -9.99
N GLY A 44 12.68 -0.90 -10.42
CA GLY A 44 12.38 -0.58 -11.82
C GLY A 44 11.01 -1.09 -12.29
N MET A 45 10.08 -1.38 -11.37
CA MET A 45 8.69 -1.76 -11.67
C MET A 45 7.69 -0.82 -10.99
N PRO A 46 7.76 0.51 -11.23
CA PRO A 46 6.80 1.45 -10.66
C PRO A 46 5.39 1.14 -11.16
N TYR A 47 4.43 1.02 -10.24
CA TYR A 47 3.06 0.64 -10.58
C TYR A 47 1.99 1.58 -10.01
N MET A 48 2.36 2.45 -9.06
CA MET A 48 1.46 3.28 -8.27
C MET A 48 2.22 4.52 -7.77
N GLY A 49 1.50 5.63 -7.64
CA GLY A 49 1.97 6.85 -6.96
C GLY A 49 0.82 7.48 -6.19
N VAL A 50 1.13 8.37 -5.24
CA VAL A 50 0.09 9.07 -4.47
C VAL A 50 -0.05 10.49 -5.02
N GLY A 51 -1.20 10.87 -5.58
CA GLY A 51 -1.40 12.18 -6.23
C GLY A 51 -1.01 13.38 -5.39
N ARG A 52 -1.24 13.29 -4.07
CA ARG A 52 -0.87 14.34 -3.12
C ARG A 52 0.64 14.58 -3.02
N ASN A 53 1.46 13.61 -3.43
CA ASN A 53 2.90 13.73 -3.43
C ASN A 53 3.53 12.96 -4.60
N MET A 54 3.27 13.44 -5.81
CA MET A 54 3.96 13.02 -7.02
C MET A 54 4.15 14.22 -7.93
N ALA A 55 5.15 14.13 -8.79
CA ALA A 55 5.39 15.12 -9.84
C ALA A 55 5.68 14.40 -11.15
N TYR A 56 5.28 15.01 -12.26
CA TYR A 56 5.59 14.51 -13.59
C TYR A 56 5.77 15.67 -14.57
N LYS A 57 6.53 15.44 -15.64
CA LYS A 57 6.73 16.45 -16.67
C LYS A 57 5.41 16.77 -17.38
N LYS A 58 5.19 18.07 -17.65
CA LYS A 58 4.05 18.54 -18.45
C LYS A 58 4.01 17.87 -19.82
N SER A 59 5.17 17.68 -20.47
CA SER A 59 5.27 16.98 -21.75
C SER A 59 4.74 15.54 -21.70
N LEU A 60 5.07 14.79 -20.65
CA LEU A 60 4.54 13.45 -20.43
C LEU A 60 3.02 13.46 -20.31
N PHE A 61 2.46 14.39 -19.53
CA PHE A 61 1.01 14.53 -19.38
C PHE A 61 0.29 14.71 -20.71
N PHE A 62 0.76 15.62 -21.57
CA PHE A 62 0.14 15.82 -22.89
C PHE A 62 0.35 14.63 -23.84
N LYS A 63 1.54 14.04 -23.83
CA LYS A 63 1.84 12.83 -24.63
C LYS A 63 0.90 11.67 -24.29
N SER A 64 0.57 11.52 -23.01
CA SER A 64 -0.32 10.47 -22.51
C SER A 64 -1.81 10.85 -22.56
N LYS A 65 -2.17 11.98 -23.18
CA LYS A 65 -3.54 12.53 -23.22
C LYS A 65 -4.15 12.72 -21.81
N GLY A 66 -3.31 13.08 -20.85
CA GLY A 66 -3.65 13.30 -19.45
C GLY A 66 -4.33 12.09 -18.81
N PHE A 67 -5.46 12.32 -18.15
CA PHE A 67 -6.25 11.28 -17.48
C PHE A 67 -7.39 10.73 -18.35
N ALA A 68 -7.47 11.10 -19.63
CA ALA A 68 -8.62 10.77 -20.49
C ALA A 68 -8.90 9.25 -20.55
N ALA A 69 -7.85 8.42 -20.54
CA ALA A 69 -7.97 6.96 -20.54
C ALA A 69 -8.63 6.38 -19.28
N HIS A 70 -8.69 7.13 -18.19
CA HIS A 70 -9.11 6.66 -16.87
C HIS A 70 -10.23 7.49 -16.22
N MET A 71 -10.75 8.53 -16.89
CA MET A 71 -11.80 9.41 -16.34
C MET A 71 -13.09 8.68 -15.93
N HIS A 72 -13.40 7.54 -16.58
CA HIS A 72 -14.57 6.73 -16.26
C HIS A 72 -14.39 5.89 -14.98
N ILE A 73 -13.19 5.86 -14.38
CA ILE A 73 -12.87 5.07 -13.20
C ILE A 73 -13.06 5.92 -11.94
N PRO A 74 -13.75 5.41 -10.89
CA PRO A 74 -14.12 6.22 -9.73
C PRO A 74 -13.00 6.78 -8.84
N SER A 75 -11.78 6.25 -8.97
CA SER A 75 -10.64 6.61 -8.13
C SER A 75 -9.38 5.95 -8.68
N GLY A 76 -8.22 6.47 -8.31
CA GLY A 76 -6.92 5.90 -8.67
C GLY A 76 -6.43 6.35 -10.04
N ASP A 77 -6.88 7.51 -10.50
CA ASP A 77 -6.34 8.27 -11.62
C ASP A 77 -4.82 8.43 -11.53
N ASP A 78 -4.31 8.80 -10.34
CA ASP A 78 -2.87 8.88 -10.07
C ASP A 78 -2.15 7.54 -10.25
N ASP A 79 -2.71 6.50 -9.61
CA ASP A 79 -2.15 5.15 -9.64
C ASP A 79 -2.06 4.65 -11.08
N LEU A 80 -3.13 4.84 -11.85
CA LEU A 80 -3.24 4.40 -13.24
C LEU A 80 -2.36 5.22 -14.18
N PHE A 81 -2.22 6.52 -13.94
CA PHE A 81 -1.29 7.34 -14.71
C PHE A 81 0.15 6.86 -14.52
N VAL A 82 0.57 6.58 -13.28
CA VAL A 82 1.88 5.98 -13.00
C VAL A 82 1.97 4.60 -13.62
N ASN A 83 0.97 3.75 -13.44
CA ASN A 83 0.96 2.39 -13.98
C ASN A 83 1.14 2.37 -15.50
N ALA A 84 0.50 3.29 -16.22
CA ALA A 84 0.55 3.40 -17.66
C ALA A 84 1.91 3.93 -18.16
N ASN A 85 2.46 4.97 -17.53
CA ASN A 85 3.55 5.77 -18.07
C ASN A 85 4.92 5.54 -17.42
N ALA A 86 4.94 5.04 -16.19
CA ALA A 86 6.18 4.82 -15.44
C ALA A 86 6.91 3.55 -15.90
N ASN A 87 8.22 3.64 -15.94
CA ASN A 87 9.13 2.54 -16.25
C ASN A 87 10.44 2.69 -15.43
N ALA A 88 11.38 1.76 -15.62
CA ALA A 88 12.61 1.70 -14.86
C ALA A 88 13.56 2.89 -15.09
N THR A 89 13.48 3.56 -16.24
CA THR A 89 14.43 4.62 -16.63
C THR A 89 13.87 6.02 -16.42
N ASN A 90 12.54 6.19 -16.49
CA ASN A 90 11.91 7.51 -16.39
C ASN A 90 11.34 7.85 -15.00
N THR A 91 11.54 6.98 -14.00
CA THR A 91 10.94 7.13 -12.68
C THR A 91 11.98 7.15 -11.57
N THR A 92 11.84 8.11 -10.65
CA THR A 92 12.64 8.17 -9.42
C THR A 92 11.76 8.30 -8.18
N ILE A 93 12.28 7.95 -7.02
CA ILE A 93 11.60 8.14 -5.74
C ILE A 93 12.21 9.31 -4.96
N GLN A 94 11.40 10.02 -4.19
CA GLN A 94 11.89 11.02 -3.25
C GLN A 94 11.20 10.87 -1.88
N ILE A 95 12.00 10.44 -0.90
CA ILE A 95 11.52 10.11 0.45
C ILE A 95 12.13 11.02 1.52
N HIS A 96 12.85 12.08 1.14
CA HIS A 96 13.36 13.06 2.08
C HIS A 96 12.23 13.62 2.95
N ARG A 97 12.49 13.84 4.24
CA ARG A 97 11.44 14.22 5.20
C ARG A 97 10.75 15.53 4.82
N ASP A 98 11.51 16.47 4.29
CA ASP A 98 11.01 17.79 3.90
C ASP A 98 10.13 17.75 2.64
N THR A 99 10.13 16.64 1.90
CA THR A 99 9.26 16.47 0.73
C THR A 99 7.97 15.74 1.07
N HIS A 100 7.73 15.38 2.34
CA HIS A 100 6.52 14.65 2.73
C HIS A 100 5.31 15.59 2.77
N VAL A 101 4.22 15.17 2.11
CA VAL A 101 2.95 15.91 2.14
C VAL A 101 1.98 15.21 3.07
N TRP A 102 1.67 15.85 4.19
CA TRP A 102 0.81 15.29 5.24
C TRP A 102 -0.67 15.37 4.88
N SER A 103 -1.40 14.30 5.21
CA SER A 103 -2.84 14.16 4.95
C SER A 103 -3.64 14.05 6.25
N GLU A 104 -4.87 14.57 6.24
CA GLU A 104 -5.80 14.38 7.36
C GLU A 104 -6.42 12.97 7.31
N PRO A 105 -6.32 12.17 8.39
CA PRO A 105 -6.89 10.83 8.45
C PRO A 105 -8.41 10.88 8.58
N LYS A 106 -9.07 9.80 8.16
CA LYS A 106 -10.51 9.64 8.43
C LYS A 106 -10.74 9.44 9.93
N THR A 107 -11.80 10.06 10.44
CA THR A 107 -12.18 10.04 11.87
C THR A 107 -13.13 8.89 12.21
N SER A 108 -13.79 8.29 11.22
CA SER A 108 -14.74 7.19 11.41
C SER A 108 -14.35 5.96 10.58
N PHE A 109 -14.45 4.78 11.20
CA PHE A 109 -14.15 3.51 10.55
C PHE A 109 -15.01 3.27 9.31
N LEU A 110 -16.31 3.62 9.36
CA LEU A 110 -17.21 3.46 8.22
C LEU A 110 -16.79 4.34 7.03
N THR A 111 -16.38 5.58 7.30
CA THR A 111 -15.87 6.48 6.25
C THR A 111 -14.55 5.98 5.66
N TYR A 112 -13.71 5.36 6.48
CA TYR A 112 -12.47 4.74 6.05
C TYR A 112 -12.70 3.51 5.16
N LEU A 113 -13.60 2.62 5.56
CA LEU A 113 -13.99 1.45 4.77
C LEU A 113 -14.55 1.85 3.40
N ARG A 114 -15.43 2.87 3.35
CA ARG A 114 -15.96 3.41 2.09
C ARG A 114 -14.85 3.94 1.19
N GLN A 115 -13.87 4.66 1.75
CA GLN A 115 -12.71 5.13 0.99
C GLN A 115 -11.89 3.97 0.44
N LYS A 116 -11.58 2.96 1.25
CA LYS A 116 -10.77 1.81 0.84
C LYS A 116 -11.42 1.02 -0.28
N LYS A 117 -12.72 0.78 -0.16
CA LYS A 117 -13.49 0.11 -1.21
C LYS A 117 -13.37 0.80 -2.56
N ARG A 118 -13.42 2.14 -2.59
CA ARG A 118 -13.29 2.90 -3.83
C ARG A 118 -11.90 2.76 -4.46
N HIS A 119 -10.84 2.71 -3.66
CA HIS A 119 -9.47 2.51 -4.14
C HIS A 119 -9.20 1.10 -4.67
N ILE A 120 -9.80 0.05 -4.09
CA ILE A 120 -9.62 -1.34 -4.54
C ILE A 120 -10.00 -1.51 -6.02
N GLY A 121 -11.00 -0.77 -6.48
CA GLY A 121 -11.45 -0.82 -7.88
C GLY A 121 -10.39 -0.41 -8.90
N ALA A 122 -9.45 0.47 -8.54
CA ALA A 122 -8.42 0.96 -9.45
C ALA A 122 -7.43 -0.13 -9.88
N GLY A 123 -7.10 -1.04 -8.95
CA GLY A 123 -6.15 -2.14 -9.20
C GLY A 123 -6.58 -3.09 -10.34
N ASN A 124 -7.89 -3.16 -10.61
CA ASN A 124 -8.44 -3.95 -11.72
C ASN A 124 -8.04 -3.40 -13.10
N PHE A 125 -7.49 -2.20 -13.18
CA PHE A 125 -7.06 -1.58 -14.43
C PHE A 125 -5.53 -1.53 -14.59
N TYR A 126 -4.78 -2.11 -13.65
CA TYR A 126 -3.32 -2.20 -13.76
C TYR A 126 -2.87 -3.13 -14.90
N LYS A 127 -1.65 -2.91 -15.40
CA LYS A 127 -0.93 -3.81 -16.32
C LYS A 127 -0.89 -5.23 -15.77
N ALA A 128 -1.01 -6.23 -16.64
CA ALA A 128 -1.09 -7.64 -16.27
C ALA A 128 0.08 -8.10 -15.39
N LYS A 129 1.31 -7.65 -15.70
CA LYS A 129 2.51 -7.92 -14.88
C LYS A 129 2.36 -7.42 -13.43
N HIS A 130 1.88 -6.19 -13.25
CA HIS A 130 1.69 -5.61 -11.92
C HIS A 130 0.57 -6.30 -11.17
N LYS A 131 -0.55 -6.61 -11.84
CA LYS A 131 -1.63 -7.41 -11.26
C LYS A 131 -1.13 -8.77 -10.78
N PHE A 132 -0.38 -9.49 -11.62
CA PHE A 132 0.14 -10.81 -11.26
C PHE A 132 1.00 -10.74 -9.99
N VAL A 133 1.97 -9.83 -9.92
CA VAL A 133 2.88 -9.76 -8.77
C VAL A 133 2.14 -9.32 -7.50
N LEU A 134 1.24 -8.33 -7.59
CA LEU A 134 0.48 -7.86 -6.43
C LEU A 134 -0.51 -8.93 -5.93
N SER A 135 -1.20 -9.62 -6.84
CA SER A 135 -2.08 -10.73 -6.48
C SER A 135 -1.29 -11.89 -5.89
N PHE A 136 -0.12 -12.22 -6.44
CA PHE A 136 0.75 -13.26 -5.91
C PHE A 136 1.22 -12.94 -4.48
N GLN A 137 1.61 -11.69 -4.22
CA GLN A 137 1.98 -11.23 -2.88
C GLN A 137 0.83 -11.41 -1.88
N ILE A 138 -0.39 -11.06 -2.27
CA ILE A 138 -1.59 -11.23 -1.44
C ILE A 138 -1.88 -12.72 -1.22
N ILE A 139 -1.85 -13.54 -2.26
CA ILE A 139 -2.10 -15.00 -2.18
C ILE A 139 -1.10 -15.67 -1.24
N ILE A 140 0.19 -15.36 -1.36
CA ILE A 140 1.22 -15.91 -0.46
C ILE A 140 0.98 -15.48 0.98
N GLN A 141 0.58 -14.23 1.21
CA GLN A 141 0.26 -13.75 2.55
C GLN A 141 -0.95 -14.49 3.15
N PHE A 142 -2.02 -14.68 2.38
CA PHE A 142 -3.18 -15.46 2.81
C PHE A 142 -2.83 -16.94 3.05
N ALA A 143 -2.07 -17.55 2.14
CA ALA A 143 -1.64 -18.95 2.27
C ALA A 143 -0.77 -19.16 3.51
N PHE A 144 0.13 -18.21 3.83
CA PHE A 144 0.93 -18.25 5.05
C PHE A 144 0.04 -18.30 6.31
N TYR A 145 -0.96 -17.41 6.41
CA TYR A 145 -1.85 -17.39 7.57
C TYR A 145 -2.80 -18.58 7.62
N ALA A 146 -3.35 -19.01 6.49
CA ALA A 146 -4.20 -20.20 6.42
C ALA A 146 -3.42 -21.45 6.85
N LEU A 147 -2.16 -21.59 6.42
CA LEU A 147 -1.28 -22.68 6.83
C LEU A 147 -0.97 -22.60 8.33
N ALA A 148 -0.62 -21.43 8.86
CA ALA A 148 -0.34 -21.25 10.28
C ALA A 148 -1.55 -21.61 11.16
N ILE A 149 -2.76 -21.18 10.77
CA ILE A 149 -4.01 -21.51 11.48
C ILE A 149 -4.28 -23.01 11.39
N THR A 150 -4.18 -23.60 10.20
CA THR A 150 -4.41 -25.04 9.99
C THR A 150 -3.48 -25.88 10.88
N LEU A 151 -2.18 -25.57 10.89
CA LEU A 151 -1.21 -26.27 11.73
C LEU A 151 -1.45 -26.05 13.23
N ALA A 152 -1.98 -24.90 13.64
CA ALA A 152 -2.32 -24.64 15.04
C ALA A 152 -3.50 -25.49 15.53
N CYS A 153 -4.40 -25.93 14.65
CA CYS A 153 -5.54 -26.77 15.00
C CYS A 153 -5.19 -28.24 15.26
N PHE A 154 -3.99 -28.71 14.89
CA PHE A 154 -3.57 -30.09 15.11
C PHE A 154 -2.61 -30.21 16.30
N PRO A 155 -2.88 -31.07 17.30
CA PRO A 155 -2.05 -31.20 18.50
C PRO A 155 -0.58 -31.54 18.23
N ASN A 156 -0.26 -32.27 17.15
CA ASN A 156 1.12 -32.65 16.86
C ASN A 156 1.93 -31.54 16.16
N THR A 157 1.27 -30.53 15.58
CA THR A 157 1.94 -29.48 14.79
C THR A 157 1.77 -28.07 15.37
N HIS A 158 1.04 -27.92 16.48
CA HIS A 158 0.81 -26.60 17.10
C HIS A 158 2.10 -25.86 17.48
N PHE A 159 3.10 -26.53 18.04
CA PHE A 159 4.40 -25.91 18.36
C PHE A 159 5.14 -25.43 17.10
N ILE A 160 5.05 -26.18 15.99
CA ILE A 160 5.62 -25.79 14.71
C ILE A 160 4.90 -24.56 14.17
N ALA A 161 3.57 -24.53 14.23
CA ALA A 161 2.76 -23.40 13.80
C ALA A 161 3.14 -22.11 14.55
N VAL A 162 3.21 -22.20 15.87
CA VAL A 162 3.62 -21.09 16.74
C VAL A 162 5.06 -20.68 16.44
N GLY A 163 5.98 -21.63 16.28
CA GLY A 163 7.38 -21.37 15.95
C GLY A 163 7.55 -20.60 14.63
N VAL A 164 6.88 -21.06 13.56
CA VAL A 164 6.92 -20.41 12.23
C VAL A 164 6.30 -19.01 12.29
N PHE A 165 5.17 -18.85 12.98
CA PHE A 165 4.52 -17.56 13.15
C PHE A 165 5.40 -16.57 13.92
N LEU A 166 5.96 -16.99 15.06
CA LEU A 166 6.83 -16.17 15.89
C LEU A 166 8.14 -15.82 15.16
N PHE A 167 8.73 -16.76 14.43
CA PHE A 167 9.92 -16.50 13.63
C PHE A 167 9.63 -15.46 12.54
N SER A 168 8.52 -15.61 11.82
CA SER A 168 8.08 -14.62 10.83
C SER A 168 7.82 -13.25 11.44
N LEU A 169 7.18 -13.19 12.60
CA LEU A 169 6.95 -11.94 13.34
C LEU A 169 8.27 -11.30 13.78
N LEU A 170 9.21 -12.10 14.28
CA LEU A 170 10.54 -11.67 14.69
C LEU A 170 11.31 -11.05 13.50
N VAL A 171 11.37 -11.74 12.36
CA VAL A 171 12.00 -11.19 11.14
C VAL A 171 11.38 -9.85 10.76
N ARG A 172 10.05 -9.73 10.78
CA ARG A 172 9.35 -8.48 10.48
C ARG A 172 9.69 -7.37 11.49
N CYS A 173 9.81 -7.70 12.78
CA CYS A 173 10.22 -6.78 13.84
C CYS A 173 11.67 -6.29 13.70
N PHE A 174 12.55 -7.03 13.00
CA PHE A 174 13.90 -6.54 12.71
C PHE A 174 13.97 -5.61 11.49
N VAL A 175 13.10 -5.82 10.50
CA VAL A 175 13.14 -5.10 9.21
C VAL A 175 12.30 -3.82 9.25
N TYR A 176 11.02 -3.92 9.57
CA TYR A 176 10.06 -2.83 9.36
C TYR A 176 10.22 -1.64 10.32
N PRO A 177 10.61 -1.79 11.59
CA PRO A 177 10.94 -0.67 12.48
C PRO A 177 11.94 0.34 11.91
N LYS A 178 12.92 -0.12 11.13
CA LYS A 178 13.90 0.76 10.47
C LYS A 178 13.22 1.60 9.38
N LEU A 179 12.34 0.99 8.60
CA LEU A 179 11.57 1.66 7.55
C LEU A 179 10.55 2.63 8.13
N LEU A 180 9.88 2.28 9.23
CA LEU A 180 8.96 3.18 9.95
C LEU A 180 9.65 4.48 10.34
N LYS A 181 10.89 4.41 10.87
CA LYS A 181 11.68 5.59 11.22
C LYS A 181 12.07 6.43 9.99
N ARG A 182 12.33 5.80 8.84
CA ARG A 182 12.62 6.49 7.58
C ARG A 182 11.39 7.21 7.02
N LEU A 183 10.21 6.63 7.16
CA LEU A 183 8.93 7.16 6.69
C LEU A 183 8.14 7.93 7.78
N ASN A 184 8.85 8.59 8.70
CA ASN A 184 8.28 9.49 9.72
C ASN A 184 7.23 8.88 10.67
N TYR A 185 7.20 7.56 10.84
CA TYR A 185 6.33 6.83 11.78
C TYR A 185 7.12 6.03 12.83
N GLY A 186 8.26 6.58 13.27
CA GLY A 186 9.18 5.89 14.17
C GLY A 186 8.58 5.46 15.51
N GLU A 187 7.51 6.10 15.97
CA GLU A 187 6.84 5.74 17.23
C GLU A 187 5.96 4.49 17.13
N LEU A 188 5.48 4.14 15.93
CA LEU A 188 4.70 2.92 15.72
C LEU A 188 5.56 1.65 15.85
N ARG A 189 6.89 1.79 15.84
CA ARG A 189 7.83 0.66 15.88
C ARG A 189 7.65 -0.23 17.12
N TRP A 190 7.32 0.37 18.25
CA TRP A 190 7.15 -0.35 19.52
C TRP A 190 5.86 -1.14 19.56
N TRP A 191 4.86 -0.67 18.81
CA TRP A 191 3.55 -1.30 18.67
C TRP A 191 3.51 -2.23 17.45
N PHE A 192 4.62 -2.41 16.73
CA PHE A 192 4.67 -3.16 15.49
C PHE A 192 4.08 -4.57 15.59
N PRO A 193 4.43 -5.41 16.60
CA PRO A 193 3.89 -6.77 16.67
C PRO A 193 2.36 -6.81 16.75
N ILE A 194 1.79 -5.89 17.54
CA ILE A 194 0.34 -5.78 17.74
C ILE A 194 -0.32 -5.21 16.48
N LEU A 195 0.24 -4.14 15.91
CA LEU A 195 -0.30 -3.49 14.72
C LEU A 195 -0.26 -4.40 13.48
N ASP A 196 0.76 -5.25 13.35
CA ASP A 196 0.90 -6.23 12.27
C ASP A 196 -0.24 -7.26 12.29
N ILE A 197 -0.58 -7.76 13.49
CA ILE A 197 -1.73 -8.67 13.68
C ILE A 197 -3.05 -7.93 13.40
N ILE A 198 -3.22 -6.71 13.93
CA ILE A 198 -4.44 -5.92 13.71
C ILE A 198 -4.62 -5.60 12.22
N LEU A 199 -3.55 -5.24 11.52
CA LEU A 199 -3.58 -4.98 10.09
C LEU A 199 -3.97 -6.23 9.30
N MET A 200 -3.40 -7.40 9.65
CA MET A 200 -3.81 -8.67 9.05
C MET A 200 -5.31 -8.91 9.22
N VAL A 201 -5.83 -8.83 10.44
CA VAL A 201 -7.27 -9.02 10.72
C VAL A 201 -8.11 -8.04 9.92
N PHE A 202 -7.69 -6.77 9.85
CA PHE A 202 -8.36 -5.74 9.06
C PHE A 202 -8.35 -6.05 7.56
N LEU A 203 -7.25 -6.53 7.00
CA LEU A 203 -7.16 -6.87 5.57
C LEU A 203 -8.04 -8.08 5.22
N VAL A 204 -8.05 -9.12 6.06
CA VAL A 204 -8.94 -10.29 5.91
C VAL A 204 -10.41 -9.84 5.97
N PHE A 205 -10.76 -9.03 6.97
CA PHE A 205 -12.11 -8.49 7.13
C PHE A 205 -12.54 -7.65 5.92
N ASN A 206 -11.67 -6.78 5.40
CA ASN A 206 -11.95 -6.01 4.19
C ASN A 206 -12.10 -6.88 2.95
N ALA A 207 -11.28 -7.92 2.79
CA ALA A 207 -11.37 -8.83 1.66
C ALA A 207 -12.75 -9.52 1.65
N ILE A 208 -13.18 -10.03 2.80
CA ILE A 208 -14.52 -10.64 2.98
C ILE A 208 -15.61 -9.63 2.67
N LEU A 209 -15.59 -8.44 3.30
CA LEU A 209 -16.60 -7.41 3.05
C LEU A 209 -16.63 -6.97 1.58
N SER A 210 -15.48 -6.92 0.91
CA SER A 210 -15.41 -6.49 -0.49
C SER A 210 -16.19 -7.41 -1.45
N ILE A 211 -16.36 -8.68 -1.09
CA ILE A 211 -17.19 -9.65 -1.82
C ILE A 211 -18.68 -9.29 -1.70
N PHE A 212 -19.13 -8.83 -0.53
CA PHE A 212 -20.55 -8.63 -0.23
C PHE A 212 -21.09 -7.24 -0.55
N VAL A 213 -20.25 -6.19 -0.61
CA VAL A 213 -20.76 -4.82 -0.77
C VAL A 213 -20.83 -4.43 -2.27
N LYS A 214 -22.04 -4.13 -2.78
CA LYS A 214 -22.32 -3.68 -4.18
C LYS A 214 -21.40 -2.56 -4.69
N LYS A 215 -20.92 -2.63 -5.94
CA LYS A 215 -20.02 -1.63 -6.57
C LYS A 215 -20.55 -0.20 -6.33
N VAL A 216 -19.69 0.68 -5.82
CA VAL A 216 -20.03 2.11 -5.64
C VAL A 216 -20.00 2.75 -7.04
N GLN A 217 -21.16 3.15 -7.55
CA GLN A 217 -21.25 3.94 -8.77
C GLN A 217 -21.03 5.42 -8.45
N TRP A 218 -20.51 6.18 -9.42
CA TRP A 218 -20.44 7.63 -9.35
C TRP A 218 -21.85 8.20 -9.07
N LYS A 219 -21.92 9.21 -8.20
CA LYS A 219 -23.07 10.11 -8.13
C LYS A 219 -22.79 11.33 -8.99
#